data_AF-A0A2K0TM83-F1
#
_entry.id   AF-A0A2K0TM83-F1
#
_cell.length_a   1.000
_cell.length_b   1.000
_cell.length_c   1.000
_cell.angle_alpha   90.00
_cell.angle_beta   90.00
_cell.angle_gamma   90.00
#
_symmetry.space_group_name_H-M   'P 1'
#
loop_
_entity.id
_entity.type
_entity.pdbx_description
1 polymer ?
#
loop_
_entity_poly.entity_id
_entity_poly.type
_entity_poly.pdbx_seq_one_letter_code
_entity_poly.pdbx_strand_id
1 'polypeptide(L)'
;MLLSLLLLQSMDAQDGRILFVSSWSHDIEDARNDIIMGAYKDTRYPTLFPGAGVLAKGQWSRPEDDPGINSGFRRYGASKLCAMMLCEELANRIAKDPKLNNISVVSLSSGTIPTSFGRRAGFLIGIVATRAIMPMLSEISVRFSPNGML
;
A
#
# COMPACT_ATOMS: atom_id res chain seq x y z
N MET A 1 14.19 11.41 12.73
CA MET A 1 13.65 10.51 13.76
C MET A 1 13.00 11.23 14.96
N LEU A 2 13.37 12.48 15.29
CA LEU A 2 12.76 13.22 16.41
C LEU A 2 11.23 13.34 16.31
N LEU A 3 10.71 13.69 15.13
CA LEU A 3 9.27 13.84 14.90
C LEU A 3 8.46 12.59 15.26
N SER A 4 8.93 11.41 14.83
CA SER A 4 8.24 10.14 15.11
C SER A 4 8.16 9.85 16.61
N LEU A 5 9.23 10.16 17.36
CA LEU A 5 9.24 10.00 18.82
C LEU A 5 8.30 10.99 19.51
N LEU A 6 8.29 12.25 19.08
CA LEU A 6 7.37 13.26 19.62
C LEU A 6 5.90 12.89 19.37
N LEU A 7 5.60 12.37 18.18
CA LEU A 7 4.26 11.87 17.85
C LEU A 7 3.88 10.71 18.77
N LEU A 8 4.74 9.70 18.91
CA LEU A 8 4.50 8.55 19.80
C LEU A 8 4.31 8.97 21.26
N GLN A 9 5.11 9.91 21.76
CA GLN A 9 5.00 10.41 23.13
C GLN A 9 3.76 11.27 23.37
N SER A 10 3.18 11.84 22.31
CA SER A 10 1.92 12.60 22.38
C SER A 10 0.67 11.72 22.30
N MET A 11 0.83 10.42 21.99
CA MET A 11 -0.30 9.49 21.92
C MET A 11 -0.80 9.11 23.31
N ASP A 12 -2.08 8.74 23.37
CA ASP A 12 -2.63 8.05 24.54
C ASP A 12 -1.87 6.73 24.75
N ALA A 13 -1.19 6.63 25.89
CA ALA A 13 -0.35 5.49 26.20
C ALA A 13 -1.16 4.23 26.53
N GLN A 14 -2.46 4.32 26.82
CA GLN A 14 -3.31 3.18 27.16
C GLN A 14 -4.16 2.71 25.99
N ASP A 15 -4.74 3.66 25.23
CA ASP A 15 -5.72 3.35 24.17
C ASP A 15 -5.25 3.77 22.76
N GLY A 16 -4.01 4.25 22.62
CA GLY A 16 -3.44 4.69 21.36
C GLY A 16 -3.43 3.60 20.29
N ARG A 17 -3.74 3.98 19.04
CA ARG A 17 -3.71 3.05 17.90
C ARG A 17 -3.04 3.69 16.69
N ILE A 18 -2.16 2.93 16.05
CA ILE A 18 -1.50 3.29 14.80
C ILE A 18 -1.99 2.33 13.72
N LEU A 19 -2.70 2.88 12.73
CA LEU A 19 -3.21 2.12 11.60
C LEU A 19 -2.34 2.35 10.36
N PHE A 20 -1.77 1.27 9.83
CA PHE A 20 -1.09 1.28 8.54
C PHE A 20 -2.04 0.81 7.44
N VAL A 21 -2.32 1.70 6.47
CA VAL A 21 -3.14 1.35 5.31
C VAL A 21 -2.27 0.71 4.23
N SER A 22 -2.37 -0.60 4.11
CA SER A 22 -1.69 -1.43 3.12
C SER A 22 -2.52 -1.62 1.85
N SER A 23 -2.00 -2.43 0.94
CA SER A 23 -2.64 -2.89 -0.29
C SER A 23 -1.99 -4.20 -0.69
N TRP A 24 -2.74 -5.19 -1.20
CA TRP A 24 -2.19 -6.47 -1.70
C TRP A 24 -1.06 -6.31 -2.73
N SER A 25 -0.87 -5.13 -3.32
CA SER A 25 0.25 -4.84 -4.20
C SER A 25 1.63 -5.03 -3.53
N HIS A 26 1.73 -5.15 -2.22
CA HIS A 26 2.99 -5.48 -1.54
C HIS A 26 3.36 -6.97 -1.60
N ASP A 27 2.44 -7.84 -2.02
CA ASP A 27 2.66 -9.28 -2.17
C ASP A 27 2.81 -9.62 -3.66
N ILE A 28 4.00 -10.06 -4.05
CA ILE A 28 4.29 -10.38 -5.46
C ILE A 28 3.62 -11.68 -5.93
N GLU A 29 3.26 -12.56 -4.99
CA GLU A 29 2.64 -13.86 -5.27
C GLU A 29 1.11 -13.79 -5.27
N ASP A 30 0.54 -12.64 -4.89
CA ASP A 30 -0.91 -12.46 -4.89
C ASP A 30 -1.47 -12.43 -6.32
N ALA A 31 -2.27 -13.45 -6.65
CA ALA A 31 -2.85 -13.65 -7.97
C ALA A 31 -3.64 -12.44 -8.51
N ARG A 32 -4.13 -11.53 -7.63
CA ARG A 32 -4.82 -10.30 -8.07
C ARG A 32 -3.89 -9.35 -8.80
N ASN A 33 -2.59 -9.36 -8.53
CA ASN A 33 -1.60 -8.54 -9.23
C ASN A 33 -1.38 -9.04 -10.67
N ASP A 34 -1.59 -10.34 -10.90
CA ASP A 34 -1.50 -10.95 -12.22
C ASP A 34 -2.71 -10.66 -13.11
N ILE A 35 -3.91 -10.65 -12.52
CA ILE A 35 -5.17 -10.46 -13.24
C ILE A 35 -5.27 -9.05 -13.84
N ILE A 36 -4.74 -8.03 -13.13
CA ILE A 36 -4.95 -6.63 -13.50
C ILE A 36 -3.81 -6.08 -14.39
N MET A 37 -2.55 -6.43 -14.10
CA MET A 37 -1.39 -5.77 -14.72
C MET A 37 -0.25 -6.73 -15.12
N GLY A 38 -0.13 -7.90 -14.49
CA GLY A 38 1.02 -8.79 -14.67
C GLY A 38 2.36 -8.16 -14.26
N ALA A 39 2.31 -7.15 -13.38
CA ALA A 39 3.43 -6.24 -13.13
C ALA A 39 4.67 -6.93 -12.52
N TYR A 40 4.49 -8.09 -11.90
CA TYR A 40 5.52 -8.87 -11.22
C TYR A 40 6.01 -10.10 -12.00
N LYS A 41 5.48 -10.36 -13.20
CA LYS A 41 5.93 -11.47 -14.05
C LYS A 41 7.29 -11.23 -14.72
N ASP A 42 7.72 -9.98 -14.74
CA ASP A 42 8.99 -9.58 -15.34
C ASP A 42 10.16 -9.95 -14.42
N THR A 43 10.99 -10.88 -14.89
CA THR A 43 12.13 -11.42 -14.15
C THR A 43 13.21 -10.39 -13.83
N ARG A 44 13.19 -9.20 -14.47
CA ARG A 44 14.03 -8.05 -14.08
C ARG A 44 13.69 -7.50 -12.69
N TYR A 45 12.51 -7.80 -12.18
CA TYR A 45 11.98 -7.29 -10.90
C TYR A 45 11.57 -8.42 -9.95
N PRO A 46 12.50 -9.30 -9.52
CA PRO A 46 12.18 -10.50 -8.74
C PRO A 46 11.82 -10.20 -7.27
N THR A 47 11.98 -8.96 -6.83
CA THR A 47 11.66 -8.50 -5.48
C THR A 47 11.20 -7.06 -5.48
N LEU A 48 10.31 -6.72 -4.56
CA LEU A 48 9.90 -5.34 -4.27
C LEU A 48 10.91 -4.58 -3.40
N PHE A 49 11.91 -5.27 -2.83
CA PHE A 49 12.92 -4.66 -1.97
C PHE A 49 14.35 -4.91 -2.49
N PRO A 50 14.78 -4.20 -3.56
CA PRO A 50 16.14 -4.29 -4.08
C PRO A 50 17.20 -3.66 -3.15
N GLY A 51 16.76 -2.97 -2.09
CA GLY A 51 17.61 -2.26 -1.14
C GLY A 51 17.10 -0.87 -0.80
N ALA A 52 17.25 -0.46 0.46
CA ALA A 52 16.71 0.81 0.97
C ALA A 52 17.23 2.04 0.20
N GLY A 53 18.52 2.07 -0.13
CA GLY A 53 19.13 3.20 -0.85
C GLY A 53 18.59 3.37 -2.27
N VAL A 54 18.32 2.27 -2.96
CA VAL A 54 17.78 2.27 -4.33
C VAL A 54 16.34 2.77 -4.31
N LEU A 55 15.51 2.27 -3.39
CA LEU A 55 14.12 2.70 -3.23
C LEU A 55 14.02 4.17 -2.79
N ALA A 56 14.80 4.58 -1.79
CA ALA A 56 14.78 5.95 -1.27
C ALA A 56 15.17 7.00 -2.32
N LYS A 57 16.04 6.64 -3.27
CA LYS A 57 16.47 7.50 -4.38
C LYS A 57 15.59 7.36 -5.63
N GLY A 58 14.53 6.55 -5.58
CA GLY A 58 13.64 6.31 -6.73
C GLY A 58 14.37 5.67 -7.92
N GLN A 59 15.37 4.83 -7.67
CA GLN A 59 16.23 4.27 -8.72
C GLN A 59 15.80 2.88 -9.20
N TRP A 60 14.65 2.40 -8.73
CA TRP A 60 14.14 1.07 -9.07
C TRP A 60 12.83 1.17 -9.85
N SER A 61 12.69 0.30 -10.86
CA SER A 61 11.50 0.22 -11.73
C SER A 61 11.11 1.59 -12.30
N ARG A 62 12.06 2.21 -13.00
CA ARG A 62 11.85 3.55 -13.54
C ARG A 62 11.03 3.54 -14.82
N PRO A 63 10.32 4.63 -15.14
CA PRO A 63 9.61 4.77 -16.41
C PRO A 63 10.52 4.64 -17.64
N GLU A 64 11.81 4.97 -17.52
CA GLU A 64 12.76 4.84 -18.64
C GLU A 64 13.06 3.36 -18.98
N ASP A 65 13.00 2.47 -17.98
CA ASP A 65 13.28 1.02 -18.13
C ASP A 65 12.04 0.21 -18.52
N ASP A 66 10.84 0.73 -18.20
CA ASP A 66 9.52 0.20 -18.54
C ASP A 66 8.49 1.36 -18.61
N PRO A 67 8.29 1.96 -19.81
CA PRO A 67 7.43 3.13 -19.99
C PRO A 67 5.92 2.85 -19.87
N GLY A 68 5.52 1.66 -19.42
CA GLY A 68 4.13 1.32 -19.13
C GLY A 68 3.66 1.69 -17.71
N ILE A 69 2.42 1.32 -17.40
CA ILE A 69 1.82 1.47 -16.07
C ILE A 69 2.51 0.61 -15.00
N ASN A 70 3.14 -0.49 -15.43
CA ASN A 70 3.76 -1.48 -14.55
C ASN A 70 4.92 -0.89 -13.74
N SER A 71 5.69 0.05 -14.30
CA SER A 71 6.77 0.70 -13.56
C SER A 71 6.28 1.53 -12.38
N GLY A 72 5.13 2.21 -12.55
CA GLY A 72 4.44 2.91 -11.47
C GLY A 72 3.85 1.94 -10.45
N PHE A 73 3.19 0.87 -10.92
CA PHE A 73 2.56 -0.13 -10.07
C PHE A 73 3.57 -0.86 -9.18
N ARG A 74 4.71 -1.27 -9.73
CA ARG A 74 5.79 -1.88 -8.94
C ARG A 74 6.32 -0.94 -7.86
N ARG A 75 6.61 0.32 -8.20
CA ARG A 75 7.06 1.33 -7.20
C ARG A 75 6.02 1.56 -6.11
N TYR A 76 4.74 1.55 -6.46
CA TYR A 76 3.65 1.59 -5.49
C TYR A 76 3.67 0.35 -4.58
N GLY A 77 3.77 -0.86 -5.15
CA GLY A 77 3.92 -2.11 -4.40
C GLY A 77 5.10 -2.10 -3.42
N ALA A 78 6.28 -1.65 -3.88
CA ALA A 78 7.46 -1.49 -3.03
C ALA A 78 7.24 -0.49 -1.88
N SER A 79 6.53 0.61 -2.12
CA SER A 79 6.17 1.56 -1.05
C SER A 79 5.24 0.94 -0.01
N LYS A 80 4.30 0.09 -0.44
CA LYS A 80 3.38 -0.64 0.44
C LYS A 80 4.10 -1.72 1.23
N LEU A 81 5.07 -2.42 0.62
CA LEU A 81 5.95 -3.34 1.33
C LEU A 81 6.77 -2.61 2.40
N CYS A 82 7.32 -1.44 2.09
CA CYS A 82 8.04 -0.62 3.08
C CYS A 82 7.15 -0.20 4.25
N ALA A 83 5.87 0.10 4.00
CA ALA A 83 4.90 0.39 5.04
C ALA A 83 4.63 -0.83 5.94
N MET A 84 4.55 -2.04 5.37
CA MET A 84 4.38 -3.28 6.15
C MET A 84 5.62 -3.60 6.98
N MET A 85 6.82 -3.50 6.41
CA MET A 85 8.05 -3.68 7.18
C MET A 85 8.17 -2.66 8.31
N LEU A 86 7.78 -1.40 8.06
CA LEU A 86 7.74 -0.38 9.11
C LEU A 86 6.69 -0.70 10.19
N CYS A 87 5.51 -1.19 9.81
CA CYS A 87 4.47 -1.62 10.74
C CYS A 87 4.98 -2.71 11.68
N GLU A 88 5.58 -3.77 11.13
CA GLU A 88 6.18 -4.87 11.89
C GLU A 88 7.31 -4.40 12.81
N GLU A 89 8.23 -3.61 12.27
CA GLU A 89 9.37 -3.08 13.05
C GLU A 89 8.90 -2.15 14.18
N LEU A 90 7.89 -1.31 13.91
CA LEU A 90 7.33 -0.40 14.91
C LEU A 90 6.58 -1.17 15.99
N ALA A 91 5.76 -2.15 15.62
CA ALA A 91 5.05 -3.02 16.56
C ALA A 91 6.04 -3.72 17.49
N ASN A 92 7.11 -4.29 16.94
CA ASN A 92 8.16 -4.96 17.70
C ASN A 92 8.92 -4.03 18.65
N ARG A 93 9.14 -2.77 18.26
CA ARG A 93 9.80 -1.77 19.12
C ARG A 93 8.88 -1.26 20.23
N ILE A 94 7.64 -0.95 19.90
CA ILE A 94 6.63 -0.47 20.86
C ILE A 94 6.36 -1.52 21.93
N ALA A 95 6.21 -2.80 21.54
CA ALA A 95 5.99 -3.90 22.49
C ALA A 95 7.09 -4.05 23.55
N LYS A 96 8.33 -3.61 23.24
CA LYS A 96 9.47 -3.64 24.16
C LYS A 96 9.61 -2.36 24.99
N ASP A 97 8.90 -1.29 24.64
CA ASP A 97 8.99 -0.02 25.33
C ASP A 97 8.01 0.01 26.51
N PRO A 98 8.49 0.14 27.76
CA PRO A 98 7.63 0.07 28.94
C PRO A 98 6.62 1.23 29.06
N LYS A 99 6.79 2.32 28.30
CA LYS A 99 5.88 3.48 28.30
C LYS A 99 4.86 3.43 27.18
N LEU A 100 5.16 2.71 26.09
CA LEU A 100 4.36 2.73 24.87
C LEU A 100 3.73 1.37 24.54
N ASN A 101 4.07 0.29 25.26
CA ASN A 101 3.65 -1.09 24.97
C ASN A 101 2.14 -1.35 24.89
N ASN A 102 1.31 -0.45 25.41
CA ASN A 102 -0.15 -0.53 25.31
C ASN A 102 -0.70 0.12 24.03
N ILE A 103 0.13 0.82 23.24
CA ILE A 103 -0.25 1.32 21.92
C ILE A 103 -0.32 0.15 20.93
N SER A 104 -1.47 -0.01 20.28
CA SER A 104 -1.65 -1.03 19.25
C SER A 104 -1.18 -0.54 17.88
N VAL A 105 -0.47 -1.39 17.14
CA VAL A 105 -0.04 -1.14 15.77
C VAL A 105 -0.67 -2.20 14.89
N VAL A 106 -1.49 -1.79 13.92
CA VAL A 106 -2.28 -2.70 13.08
C VAL A 106 -2.15 -2.30 11.64
N SER A 107 -2.04 -3.28 10.75
CA SER A 107 -2.13 -3.09 9.31
C SER A 107 -3.52 -3.48 8.79
N LEU A 108 -4.03 -2.73 7.82
CA LEU A 108 -5.27 -3.03 7.12
C LEU A 108 -5.04 -2.91 5.62
N SER A 109 -5.26 -4.00 4.88
CA SER A 109 -5.33 -3.96 3.42
C SER A 109 -6.75 -3.54 3.03
N SER A 110 -6.91 -2.31 2.56
CA SER A 110 -8.24 -1.70 2.34
C SER A 110 -8.96 -2.19 1.08
N GLY A 111 -8.40 -3.17 0.39
CA GLY A 111 -8.81 -3.54 -0.96
C GLY A 111 -8.76 -2.39 -1.97
N THR A 112 -9.41 -2.53 -3.12
CA THR A 112 -9.59 -1.42 -4.06
C THR A 112 -10.73 -0.54 -3.58
N ILE A 113 -10.39 0.65 -3.08
CA ILE A 113 -11.38 1.67 -2.76
C ILE A 113 -11.50 2.63 -3.95
N PRO A 114 -12.72 2.92 -4.46
CA PRO A 114 -12.95 3.95 -5.46
C PRO A 114 -12.58 5.32 -4.88
N THR A 115 -11.36 5.77 -5.17
CA THR A 115 -10.84 7.06 -4.71
C THR A 115 -10.31 7.86 -5.90
N SER A 116 -10.07 9.15 -5.68
CA SER A 116 -9.46 10.04 -6.67
C SER A 116 -7.94 9.81 -6.85
N PHE A 117 -7.41 8.65 -6.42
CA PHE A 117 -5.99 8.31 -6.51
C PHE A 117 -5.51 8.22 -7.97
N GLY A 118 -6.35 7.65 -8.85
CA GLY A 118 -6.10 7.55 -10.29
C GLY A 118 -6.34 8.84 -11.09
N ARG A 119 -6.70 9.97 -10.47
CA ARG A 119 -7.13 11.19 -11.20
C ARG A 119 -6.07 11.79 -12.13
N ARG A 120 -4.79 11.47 -11.89
CA ARG A 120 -3.65 11.91 -12.70
C ARG A 120 -3.22 10.87 -13.74
N ALA A 121 -3.88 9.71 -13.78
CA ALA A 121 -3.70 8.76 -14.86
C ALA A 121 -4.33 9.33 -16.16
N GLY A 122 -4.03 8.71 -17.30
CA GLY A 122 -4.60 9.10 -18.59
C GLY A 122 -6.13 9.11 -18.58
N PHE A 123 -6.75 9.81 -19.54
CA PHE A 123 -8.20 10.07 -19.60
C PHE A 123 -9.09 8.86 -19.29
N LEU A 124 -8.77 7.69 -19.88
CA LEU A 124 -9.50 6.44 -19.66
C LEU A 124 -9.49 5.98 -18.20
N ILE A 125 -8.34 6.07 -17.53
CA ILE A 125 -8.21 5.62 -16.13
C ILE A 125 -8.72 6.71 -15.19
N GLY A 126 -8.31 7.97 -15.38
CA GLY A 126 -8.59 9.07 -14.45
C GLY A 126 -10.00 9.65 -14.51
N ILE A 127 -10.75 9.40 -15.59
CA ILE A 127 -12.14 9.87 -15.73
C ILE A 127 -13.09 8.69 -15.89
N VAL A 128 -12.91 7.83 -16.89
CA VAL A 128 -13.89 6.77 -17.19
C VAL A 128 -13.89 5.70 -16.10
N ALA A 129 -12.73 5.11 -15.78
CA ALA A 129 -12.65 4.05 -14.78
C ALA A 129 -12.98 4.56 -13.37
N THR A 130 -12.33 5.64 -12.92
CA THR A 130 -12.47 6.11 -11.52
C THR A 130 -13.78 6.84 -11.23
N ARG A 131 -14.41 7.53 -12.19
CA ARG A 131 -15.62 8.33 -11.93
C ARG A 131 -16.92 7.70 -12.41
N ALA A 132 -16.88 6.82 -13.42
CA ALA A 132 -18.09 6.19 -13.95
C ALA A 132 -18.19 4.70 -13.57
N ILE A 133 -17.14 3.93 -13.83
CA ILE A 133 -17.20 2.46 -13.68
C ILE A 133 -17.09 2.05 -12.21
N MET A 134 -16.09 2.55 -11.49
CA MET A 134 -15.80 2.14 -10.12
C MET A 134 -16.94 2.41 -9.12
N PRO A 135 -17.62 3.57 -9.13
CA PRO A 135 -18.79 3.81 -8.26
C PRO A 135 -19.97 2.88 -8.58
N MET A 136 -20.22 2.57 -9.85
CA MET A 136 -21.26 1.61 -10.24
C MET A 136 -20.94 0.20 -9.77
N LEU A 137 -19.68 -0.24 -9.96
CA LEU A 137 -19.24 -1.55 -9.49
C LEU A 137 -19.27 -1.64 -7.96
N SER A 138 -18.98 -0.57 -7.22
CA SER A 138 -19.10 -0.60 -5.75
C SER A 138 -20.54 -0.78 -5.29
N GLU A 139 -21.51 -0.09 -5.88
CA GLU A 139 -22.93 -0.26 -5.53
C GLU A 139 -23.43 -1.69 -5.83
N ILE A 140 -23.04 -2.23 -6.99
CA ILE A 140 -23.34 -3.63 -7.35
C ILE A 140 -22.67 -4.58 -6.35
N SER A 141 -21.38 -4.39 -6.07
CA SER A 141 -20.63 -5.24 -5.15
C SER A 141 -21.19 -5.23 -3.73
N VAL A 142 -21.60 -4.07 -3.19
CA VAL A 142 -22.21 -3.97 -1.86
C VAL A 142 -23.55 -4.72 -1.82
N ARG A 143 -24.30 -4.72 -2.93
CA ARG A 143 -25.58 -5.41 -3.01
C ARG A 143 -25.45 -6.93 -3.07
N PHE A 144 -24.38 -7.45 -3.67
CA PHE A 144 -24.13 -8.89 -3.78
C PHE A 144 -23.23 -9.45 -2.67
N SER A 145 -22.33 -8.64 -2.12
CA SER A 145 -21.48 -8.99 -0.98
C SER A 145 -21.27 -7.76 -0.08
N PRO A 146 -22.21 -7.51 0.86
CA PRO A 146 -22.16 -6.32 1.73
C PRO A 146 -20.93 -6.28 2.64
N ASN A 147 -20.26 -7.42 2.84
CA ASN A 147 -19.04 -7.54 3.65
C ASN A 147 -17.76 -7.62 2.80
N GLY A 148 -17.83 -7.36 1.49
CA GLY A 148 -16.70 -7.40 0.57
C GLY A 148 -16.50 -8.77 -0.11
N MET A 149 -15.77 -8.78 -1.22
CA MET A 149 -15.26 -10.00 -1.84
C MET A 149 -13.90 -10.32 -1.20
N LEU A 150 -13.77 -11.52 -0.62
CA LEU A 150 -12.53 -12.02 0.00
C LEU A 150 -11.35 -12.01 -0.99
#